data_AF-A0A674ECM1-F1
#
_entry.id   AF-A0A674ECM1-F1
#
_cell.length_a   1.000
_cell.length_b   1.000
_cell.length_c   1.000
_cell.angle_alpha   90.00
_cell.angle_beta   90.00
_cell.angle_gamma   90.00
#
_symmetry.space_group_name_H-M   'P 1'
#
loop_
_entity.id
_entity.type
_entity.pdbx_description
1 polymer ?
#
loop_
_entity_poly.entity_id
_entity_poly.type
_entity_poly.pdbx_seq_one_letter_code
_entity_poly.pdbx_strand_id
1 'polypeptide(L)'
;MMLSALRMRVLGVNSTDYSSSIPSIGELNTEGDRVLVARGGQGGSYHSEFLPSKGQTRQIRLDLKLIADLGLVGFPNAGKSSLLTALSHAKPQIASYAFTTLRPEIGKVMYEDHKQISVADLPGLIEGAHMNRGMGHQFLKHVERTRQLLFVVDVCGFQLASKTPFRSAFEAVQLLIKELELYKEDLPCKPAVLVVNKMDLPDAEDKLTELQEQLLNPHEFSHLLPDDMVPKNNMVFRHVVPISAATGFGIAHLKTCIRQSLDKDASMATESLHCDRLQALRGAVPAKNTLTWGPTASV
;
A
#
# COMPACT_ATOMS: atom_id res chain seq x y z
N MET A 1 -10.41 -0.53 -16.20
CA MET A 1 -9.08 -0.26 -16.78
C MET A 1 -8.21 0.43 -15.72
N MET A 2 -7.56 -0.32 -14.81
CA MET A 2 -6.46 0.15 -13.93
C MET A 2 -5.96 -1.04 -13.10
N LEU A 3 -5.42 -2.07 -13.76
CA LEU A 3 -4.52 -3.03 -13.11
C LEU A 3 -3.09 -2.52 -13.34
N SER A 4 -2.76 -1.35 -12.77
CA SER A 4 -1.43 -0.78 -12.88
C SER A 4 -0.47 -1.50 -11.93
N ALA A 5 0.07 -2.60 -12.44
CA ALA A 5 1.34 -3.23 -12.10
C ALA A 5 1.47 -3.79 -10.67
N LEU A 6 0.72 -4.86 -10.42
CA LEU A 6 1.10 -5.88 -9.47
C LEU A 6 2.04 -6.85 -10.21
N ARG A 7 3.34 -6.81 -9.92
CA ARG A 7 4.32 -7.71 -10.57
C ARG A 7 4.50 -8.95 -9.71
N MET A 8 3.91 -10.07 -10.08
CA MET A 8 4.01 -11.33 -9.34
C MET A 8 5.18 -12.15 -9.86
N ARG A 9 6.13 -12.51 -8.99
CA ARG A 9 7.21 -13.45 -9.31
C ARG A 9 6.84 -14.83 -8.77
N VAL A 10 7.04 -15.85 -9.58
CA VAL A 10 6.81 -17.25 -9.23
C VAL A 10 8.15 -17.92 -9.01
N LEU A 11 8.39 -18.42 -7.80
CA LEU A 11 9.62 -19.09 -7.39
C LEU A 11 9.37 -20.58 -7.13
N GLY A 12 10.31 -21.44 -7.53
CA GLY A 12 10.23 -22.88 -7.31
C GLY A 12 11.05 -23.30 -6.09
N VAL A 13 10.45 -24.04 -5.17
CA VAL A 13 11.16 -24.59 -3.99
C VAL A 13 11.53 -26.05 -4.29
N ASN A 14 12.83 -26.33 -4.42
CA ASN A 14 13.34 -27.69 -4.46
C ASN A 14 13.67 -28.13 -3.02
N SER A 15 13.20 -29.30 -2.61
CA SER A 15 13.30 -29.80 -1.23
C SER A 15 14.73 -30.18 -0.79
N THR A 16 15.75 -29.96 -1.61
CA THR A 16 17.12 -30.44 -1.38
C THR A 16 18.21 -29.36 -1.33
N ASP A 17 17.88 -28.08 -1.58
CA ASP A 17 18.89 -27.01 -1.63
C ASP A 17 18.84 -26.11 -0.38
N TYR A 18 19.83 -26.28 0.50
CA TYR A 18 20.23 -25.30 1.54
C TYR A 18 21.12 -24.18 0.97
N SER A 19 21.09 -23.96 -0.35
CA SER A 19 21.82 -22.85 -0.98
C SER A 19 20.92 -21.62 -1.12
N SER A 20 21.52 -20.45 -0.95
CA SER A 20 20.88 -19.16 -0.66
C SER A 20 20.05 -18.52 -1.79
N SER A 21 19.69 -19.24 -2.86
CA SER A 21 18.89 -18.69 -3.97
C SER A 21 17.81 -19.67 -4.48
N ILE A 22 16.55 -19.32 -4.24
CA ILE A 22 15.38 -20.05 -4.75
C ILE A 22 15.25 -19.77 -6.27
N PRO A 23 15.21 -20.78 -7.15
CA PRO A 23 15.13 -20.58 -8.59
C PRO A 23 13.80 -19.95 -9.03
N SER A 24 13.86 -18.90 -9.85
CA SER A 24 12.68 -18.21 -10.39
C SER A 24 12.08 -18.96 -11.58
N ILE A 25 10.79 -19.31 -11.50
CA ILE A 25 10.02 -20.00 -12.55
C ILE A 25 9.50 -18.99 -13.60
N GLY A 26 9.13 -17.77 -13.20
CA GLY A 26 8.72 -16.70 -14.12
C GLY A 26 8.12 -15.48 -13.43
N GLU A 27 7.75 -14.47 -14.22
CA GLU A 27 7.10 -13.23 -13.75
C GLU A 27 5.77 -13.01 -14.48
N LEU A 28 4.75 -12.55 -13.76
CA LEU A 28 3.40 -12.24 -14.21
C LEU A 28 3.14 -10.76 -13.89
N ASN A 29 3.17 -9.92 -14.91
CA ASN A 29 3.24 -8.46 -14.78
C ASN A 29 2.04 -7.75 -15.45
N THR A 30 1.35 -8.43 -16.37
CA THR A 30 0.22 -7.91 -17.13
C THR A 30 -1.02 -8.80 -17.01
N GLU A 31 -2.19 -8.20 -17.20
CA GLU A 31 -3.47 -8.93 -17.20
C GLU A 31 -3.48 -9.94 -18.36
N GLY A 32 -3.74 -11.21 -18.04
CA GLY A 32 -3.69 -12.32 -19.00
C GLY A 32 -2.38 -13.09 -19.02
N ASP A 33 -1.34 -12.66 -18.29
CA ASP A 33 -0.08 -13.41 -18.21
C ASP A 33 -0.32 -14.80 -17.58
N ARG A 34 0.34 -15.82 -18.14
CA ARG A 34 0.31 -17.19 -17.64
C ARG A 34 1.72 -17.76 -17.60
N VAL A 35 2.05 -18.47 -16.53
CA VAL A 35 3.32 -19.19 -16.40
C VAL A 35 3.05 -20.64 -16.08
N LEU A 36 3.72 -21.55 -16.79
CA LEU A 36 3.59 -22.98 -16.58
C LEU A 36 4.45 -23.40 -15.38
N VAL A 37 3.81 -23.67 -14.25
CA VAL A 37 4.51 -23.98 -13.00
C VAL A 37 4.75 -25.48 -12.78
N ALA A 38 3.88 -26.32 -13.33
CA ALA A 38 3.98 -27.78 -13.31
C ALA A 38 3.26 -28.37 -14.53
N ARG A 39 3.81 -29.44 -15.10
CA ARG A 39 3.18 -30.18 -16.20
C ARG A 39 2.31 -31.32 -15.69
N GLY A 40 1.16 -31.51 -16.30
CA GLY A 40 0.35 -32.72 -16.15
C GLY A 40 1.10 -33.96 -16.64
N GLY A 41 0.75 -35.12 -16.10
CA GLY A 41 1.27 -36.40 -16.56
C GLY A 41 0.69 -36.77 -17.93
N GLN A 42 1.42 -37.58 -18.69
CA GLN A 42 0.90 -38.15 -19.93
C GLN A 42 -0.16 -39.22 -19.61
N GLY A 43 -1.27 -39.17 -20.35
CA GLY A 43 -2.29 -40.21 -20.32
C GLY A 43 -1.75 -41.53 -20.86
N GLY A 44 -2.32 -42.64 -20.38
CA GLY A 44 -1.97 -43.96 -20.87
C GLY A 44 -2.27 -44.08 -22.37
N SER A 45 -1.29 -44.55 -23.13
CA SER A 45 -1.42 -44.86 -24.55
C SER A 45 -1.11 -46.33 -24.79
N TYR A 46 -1.40 -46.82 -26.00
CA TYR A 46 -1.01 -48.17 -26.41
C TYR A 46 0.50 -48.43 -26.22
N HIS A 47 1.34 -47.41 -26.43
CA HIS A 47 2.79 -47.49 -26.23
C HIS A 47 3.24 -47.46 -24.76
N SER A 48 2.36 -47.06 -23.84
CA SER A 48 2.61 -47.05 -22.40
C SER A 48 1.76 -48.09 -21.67
N GLU A 49 1.24 -49.10 -22.37
CA GLU A 49 0.38 -50.16 -21.82
C GLU A 49 -0.85 -49.62 -21.08
N PHE A 50 -1.40 -48.49 -21.53
CA PHE A 50 -2.51 -47.78 -20.89
C PHE A 50 -2.22 -47.29 -19.46
N LEU A 51 -0.96 -47.34 -19.00
CA LEU A 51 -0.55 -46.81 -17.71
C LEU A 51 -0.27 -45.30 -17.81
N PRO A 52 -0.93 -44.46 -17.00
CA PRO A 52 -0.66 -43.03 -16.96
C PRO A 52 0.62 -42.73 -16.17
N SER A 53 1.32 -41.66 -16.56
CA SER A 53 2.43 -41.11 -15.77
C SER A 53 1.92 -40.08 -14.77
N LYS A 54 2.55 -40.00 -13.60
CA LYS A 54 2.21 -38.98 -12.59
C LYS A 54 2.68 -37.61 -13.08
N GLY A 55 1.83 -36.59 -12.87
CA GLY A 55 2.20 -35.20 -13.14
C GLY A 55 3.29 -34.68 -12.21
N GLN A 56 3.91 -33.58 -12.60
CA GLN A 56 4.93 -32.93 -11.78
C GLN A 56 4.30 -32.35 -10.52
N THR A 57 4.92 -32.62 -9.36
CA THR A 57 4.54 -32.01 -8.08
C THR A 57 5.65 -31.06 -7.66
N ARG A 58 5.32 -29.79 -7.39
CA ARG A 58 6.27 -28.76 -6.95
C ARG A 58 5.63 -27.89 -5.89
N GLN A 59 6.40 -27.55 -4.85
CA GLN A 59 6.06 -26.44 -3.97
C GLN A 59 6.50 -25.14 -4.64
N ILE A 60 5.59 -24.18 -4.69
CA ILE A 60 5.78 -22.90 -5.36
C ILE A 60 5.57 -21.80 -4.34
N ARG A 61 6.45 -20.81 -4.35
CA ARG A 61 6.29 -19.57 -3.59
C ARG A 61 5.96 -18.43 -4.54
N LEU A 62 4.86 -17.74 -4.28
CA LEU A 62 4.43 -16.57 -5.05
C LEU A 62 4.84 -15.31 -4.30
N ASP A 63 5.75 -14.54 -4.88
CA ASP A 63 6.21 -13.26 -4.33
C ASP A 63 5.58 -12.12 -5.13
N LEU A 64 4.65 -11.40 -4.52
CA LEU A 64 3.99 -10.23 -5.11
C LEU A 64 4.88 -9.00 -4.91
N LYS A 65 5.35 -8.37 -5.98
CA LYS A 65 6.05 -7.08 -5.92
C LYS A 65 5.00 -5.96 -5.86
N LEU A 66 4.43 -5.75 -4.68
CA LEU A 66 4.11 -4.40 -4.23
C LEU A 66 5.45 -3.69 -3.94
N ILE A 67 5.53 -2.37 -4.09
CA ILE A 67 6.76 -1.67 -3.67
C ILE A 67 6.87 -1.73 -2.15
N ALA A 68 5.78 -1.45 -1.45
CA ALA A 68 5.62 -1.68 -0.03
C ALA A 68 4.13 -1.75 0.33
N ASP A 69 3.81 -2.38 1.46
CA ASP A 69 2.45 -2.30 2.03
C ASP A 69 2.15 -0.85 2.47
N LEU A 70 3.17 -0.16 2.97
CA LEU A 70 3.07 1.18 3.55
C LEU A 70 4.03 2.14 2.87
N GLY A 71 3.55 3.33 2.52
CA GLY A 71 4.37 4.42 2.00
C GLY A 71 4.46 5.57 2.99
N LEU A 72 5.67 5.95 3.40
CA LEU A 72 5.88 7.16 4.20
C LEU A 72 5.80 8.40 3.29
N VAL A 73 4.99 9.35 3.70
CA VAL A 73 4.67 10.59 2.99
C VAL A 73 4.94 11.75 3.95
N GLY A 74 5.68 12.76 3.54
CA GLY A 74 5.95 13.91 4.39
C GLY A 74 7.11 14.76 3.90
N PHE A 75 7.27 15.95 4.46
CA PHE A 75 8.33 16.87 4.08
C PHE A 75 9.73 16.37 4.44
N PRO A 76 10.79 16.92 3.82
CA PRO A 76 12.15 16.78 4.32
C PRO A 76 12.22 17.11 5.81
N ASN A 77 13.08 16.43 6.57
CA ASN A 77 13.29 16.67 8.01
C ASN A 77 12.09 16.40 8.94
N ALA A 78 10.94 15.94 8.43
CA ALA A 78 9.83 15.42 9.24
C ALA A 78 10.20 14.14 10.03
N GLY A 79 11.36 13.54 9.72
CA GLY A 79 11.87 12.34 10.39
C GLY A 79 11.41 11.02 9.80
N LYS A 80 11.06 10.99 8.50
CA LYS A 80 10.65 9.77 7.77
C LYS A 80 11.67 8.64 7.86
N SER A 81 12.93 8.90 7.54
CA SER A 81 13.98 7.87 7.55
C SER A 81 14.33 7.40 8.98
N SER A 82 14.24 8.32 9.97
CA SER A 82 14.34 7.97 11.40
C SER A 82 13.19 7.06 11.83
N LEU A 83 11.96 7.38 11.41
CA LEU A 83 10.78 6.56 11.66
C LEU A 83 10.89 5.18 10.98
N LEU A 84 11.35 5.14 9.73
CA LEU A 84 11.58 3.89 9.02
C LEU A 84 12.55 2.99 9.77
N THR A 85 13.64 3.57 10.26
CA THR A 85 14.67 2.86 11.06
C THR A 85 14.11 2.41 12.40
N ALA A 86 13.28 3.22 13.06
CA ALA A 86 12.73 2.87 14.36
C ALA A 86 11.59 1.83 14.26
N LEU A 87 10.86 1.80 13.15
CA LEU A 87 9.85 0.76 12.85
C LEU A 87 10.50 -0.56 12.40
N SER A 88 11.54 -0.47 11.58
CA SER A 88 12.26 -1.62 11.03
C SER A 88 13.32 -2.09 12.03
N HIS A 89 13.12 -3.27 12.64
CA HIS A 89 14.15 -3.91 13.49
C HIS A 89 15.45 -4.24 12.72
N ALA A 90 15.47 -4.04 11.40
CA ALA A 90 16.63 -4.23 10.53
C ALA A 90 17.01 -2.91 9.82
N LYS A 91 18.29 -2.80 9.43
CA LYS A 91 18.74 -1.69 8.59
C LYS A 91 17.91 -1.62 7.30
N PRO A 92 17.31 -0.45 6.97
CA PRO A 92 16.61 -0.27 5.71
C PRO A 92 17.50 -0.67 4.53
N GLN A 93 16.92 -1.40 3.58
CA GLN A 93 17.62 -1.82 2.37
C GLN A 93 17.25 -0.88 1.23
N ILE A 94 18.25 -0.44 0.48
CA ILE A 94 18.04 0.37 -0.72
C ILE A 94 17.48 -0.55 -1.81
N ALA A 95 16.24 -0.30 -2.23
CA ALA A 95 15.60 -1.11 -3.26
C ALA A 95 15.87 -0.52 -4.65
N SER A 96 16.50 -1.32 -5.53
CA SER A 96 16.77 -0.93 -6.92
C SER A 96 15.67 -1.46 -7.84
N TYR A 97 14.62 -0.66 -8.05
CA TYR A 97 13.60 -0.96 -9.05
C TYR A 97 14.02 -0.42 -10.42
N ALA A 98 13.72 -1.18 -11.48
CA ALA A 98 14.19 -0.90 -12.84
C ALA A 98 13.67 0.42 -13.47
N PHE A 99 12.82 1.17 -12.76
CA PHE A 99 12.17 2.39 -13.26
C PHE A 99 12.25 3.56 -12.27
N THR A 100 13.11 3.47 -11.24
CA THR A 100 13.30 4.55 -10.26
C THR A 100 14.62 5.28 -10.49
N THR A 101 14.60 6.59 -10.68
CA THR A 101 15.80 7.44 -10.61
C THR A 101 16.26 7.66 -9.15
N LEU A 102 15.32 7.72 -8.21
CA LEU A 102 15.58 7.76 -6.76
C LEU A 102 15.26 6.40 -6.13
N ARG A 103 16.25 5.77 -5.50
CA ARG A 103 16.07 4.45 -4.87
C ARG A 103 15.36 4.63 -3.52
N PRO A 104 14.12 4.12 -3.34
CA PRO A 104 13.46 4.20 -2.05
C PRO A 104 14.15 3.29 -1.03
N GLU A 105 14.17 3.72 0.22
CA GLU A 105 14.59 2.90 1.34
C GLU A 105 13.41 2.04 1.80
N ILE A 106 13.61 0.72 1.90
CA ILE A 106 12.59 -0.20 2.36
C ILE A 106 13.00 -0.82 3.68
N GLY A 107 12.12 -0.66 4.67
CA GLY A 107 12.17 -1.32 5.97
C GLY A 107 11.16 -2.46 6.05
N LYS A 108 11.42 -3.44 6.92
CA LYS A 108 10.50 -4.52 7.23
C LYS A 108 10.12 -4.47 8.70
N VAL A 109 8.83 -4.33 8.96
CA VAL A 109 8.27 -4.42 10.30
C VAL A 109 7.88 -5.87 10.55
N MET A 110 8.53 -6.47 11.55
CA MET A 110 8.25 -7.82 12.02
C MET A 110 7.26 -7.75 13.19
N TYR A 111 6.20 -8.54 13.12
CA TYR A 111 5.23 -8.71 14.20
C TYR A 111 5.45 -10.06 14.91
N GLU A 112 4.88 -10.18 16.11
CA GLU A 112 4.99 -11.39 16.95
C GLU A 112 4.39 -12.63 16.29
N ASP A 113 3.38 -12.45 15.43
CA ASP A 113 2.73 -13.50 14.63
C ASP A 113 3.55 -13.89 13.38
N HIS A 114 4.81 -13.50 13.31
CA HIS A 114 5.71 -13.65 12.16
C HIS A 114 5.23 -12.98 10.86
N LYS A 115 4.15 -12.17 10.90
CA LYS A 115 3.75 -11.39 9.74
C LYS A 115 4.78 -10.30 9.50
N GLN A 116 5.12 -10.13 8.23
CA GLN A 116 6.05 -9.09 7.77
C GLN A 116 5.25 -8.04 7.02
N ILE A 117 5.47 -6.77 7.36
CA ILE A 117 4.89 -5.64 6.65
C ILE A 117 6.03 -4.79 6.11
N SER A 118 5.97 -4.51 4.81
CA SER A 118 6.96 -3.70 4.13
C SER A 118 6.60 -2.21 4.21
N VAL A 119 7.57 -1.38 4.58
CA VAL A 119 7.43 0.08 4.66
C VAL A 119 8.47 0.68 3.72
N ALA A 120 8.05 1.56 2.82
CA ALA A 120 8.96 2.32 1.97
C ALA A 120 8.97 3.79 2.40
N ASP A 121 10.15 4.37 2.57
CA ASP A 121 10.30 5.83 2.52
C ASP A 121 10.17 6.26 1.07
N LEU A 122 9.18 7.11 0.80
CA LEU A 122 8.94 7.65 -0.53
C LEU A 122 9.63 9.03 -0.59
N PRO A 123 10.85 9.13 -1.17
CA PRO A 123 11.55 10.40 -1.33
C PRO A 123 10.88 11.25 -2.42
N GLY A 124 10.14 12.30 -2.07
CA GLY A 124 9.68 13.25 -3.09
C GLY A 124 8.36 13.98 -2.93
N LEU A 125 7.75 14.05 -1.74
CA LEU A 125 6.76 15.12 -1.47
C LEU A 125 7.51 16.35 -0.98
N ILE A 126 8.22 16.96 -1.92
CA ILE A 126 8.76 18.32 -1.79
C ILE A 126 7.82 19.25 -2.54
N GLU A 127 7.71 20.48 -2.04
CA GLU A 127 6.93 21.53 -2.70
C GLU A 127 7.25 21.63 -4.19
N GLY A 128 6.24 21.42 -5.02
CA GLY A 128 6.40 21.46 -6.48
C GLY A 128 6.78 20.12 -7.11
N ALA A 129 6.58 19.00 -6.42
CA ALA A 129 6.66 17.66 -7.01
C ALA A 129 5.75 17.51 -8.26
N HIS A 130 4.62 18.21 -8.28
CA HIS A 130 3.70 18.29 -9.43
C HIS A 130 4.26 19.12 -10.61
N MET A 131 5.11 20.13 -10.34
CA MET A 131 5.72 21.04 -11.33
C MET A 131 6.95 20.44 -12.03
N ASN A 132 7.66 19.51 -11.38
CA ASN A 132 8.87 18.89 -11.93
C ASN A 132 8.54 17.84 -13.00
N ARG A 133 8.40 18.32 -14.24
CA ARG A 133 8.21 17.57 -15.51
C ARG A 133 9.29 16.49 -15.71
N GLY A 134 9.16 15.33 -15.06
CA GLY A 134 9.94 14.13 -15.35
C GLY A 134 10.21 13.22 -14.15
N MET A 135 10.61 13.78 -13.01
CA MET A 135 10.99 13.00 -11.82
C MET A 135 9.83 12.75 -10.85
N GLY A 136 8.93 13.73 -10.66
CA GLY A 136 7.78 13.59 -9.77
C GLY A 136 6.79 12.52 -10.23
N HIS A 137 6.59 12.38 -11.55
CA HIS A 137 5.61 11.45 -12.10
C HIS A 137 6.02 9.98 -11.97
N GLN A 138 7.31 9.65 -12.04
CA GLN A 138 7.80 8.30 -11.76
C GLN A 138 7.78 7.99 -10.27
N PHE A 139 8.09 8.95 -9.41
CA PHE A 139 8.07 8.80 -7.96
C PHE A 139 6.66 8.55 -7.42
N LEU A 140 5.68 9.34 -7.83
CA LEU A 140 4.29 9.23 -7.37
C LEU A 140 3.60 7.94 -7.86
N LYS A 141 4.07 7.34 -8.97
CA LYS A 141 3.70 5.95 -9.36
C LYS A 141 4.08 4.90 -8.30
N HIS A 142 5.00 5.20 -7.37
CA HIS A 142 5.32 4.32 -6.25
C HIS A 142 4.31 4.47 -5.12
N VAL A 143 3.87 5.71 -4.85
CA VAL A 143 2.73 6.01 -3.94
C VAL A 143 1.46 5.30 -4.42
N GLU A 144 1.21 5.25 -5.73
CA GLU A 144 0.07 4.51 -6.28
C GLU A 144 0.12 3.00 -5.98
N ARG A 145 1.32 2.44 -5.80
CA ARG A 145 1.55 0.99 -5.60
C ARG A 145 1.72 0.60 -4.13
N THR A 146 1.50 1.52 -3.20
CA THR A 146 1.35 1.20 -1.77
C THR A 146 -0.11 0.98 -1.42
N ARG A 147 -0.36 0.10 -0.45
CA ARG A 147 -1.73 -0.18 0.03
C ARG A 147 -2.25 0.95 0.91
N GLN A 148 -1.40 1.47 1.78
CA GLN A 148 -1.73 2.52 2.73
C GLN A 148 -0.61 3.57 2.80
N LEU A 149 -0.98 4.81 3.11
CA LEU A 149 -0.06 5.93 3.29
C LEU A 149 0.11 6.26 4.78
N LEU A 150 1.34 6.58 5.20
CA LEU A 150 1.62 7.15 6.51
C LEU A 150 2.12 8.58 6.31
N PHE A 151 1.34 9.54 6.77
CA PHE A 151 1.71 10.94 6.73
C PHE A 151 2.56 11.23 7.94
N VAL A 152 3.80 11.62 7.74
CA VAL A 152 4.76 11.97 8.79
C VAL A 152 4.91 13.48 8.80
N VAL A 153 4.46 14.10 9.88
CA VAL A 153 4.55 15.55 10.10
C VAL A 153 5.32 15.83 11.38
N ASP A 154 6.00 16.96 11.39
CA ASP A 154 6.67 17.47 12.59
C ASP A 154 5.66 18.26 13.43
N VAL A 155 5.54 17.94 14.72
CA VAL A 155 4.64 18.63 15.66
C VAL A 155 4.98 20.12 15.78
N CYS A 156 6.25 20.47 15.63
CA CYS A 156 6.72 21.85 15.68
C CYS A 156 6.63 22.56 14.34
N GLY A 157 5.97 21.97 13.33
CA GLY A 157 5.90 22.53 12.00
C GLY A 157 7.17 22.34 11.18
N PHE A 158 7.24 22.99 10.04
CA PHE A 158 8.30 22.78 9.07
C PHE A 158 8.68 24.06 8.34
N GLN A 159 9.97 24.19 8.04
CA GLN A 159 10.51 25.22 7.17
C GLN A 159 11.51 24.58 6.21
N LEU A 160 11.25 24.68 4.89
CA LEU A 160 12.07 24.03 3.87
C LEU A 160 13.45 24.69 3.71
N ALA A 161 13.48 26.02 3.71
CA ALA A 161 14.70 26.82 3.66
C ALA A 161 14.52 28.11 4.47
N SER A 162 15.63 28.76 4.86
CA SER A 162 15.57 30.02 5.62
C SER A 162 14.78 31.15 4.94
N LYS A 163 14.50 31.01 3.64
CA LYS A 163 13.73 31.96 2.81
C LYS A 163 12.25 31.59 2.65
N THR A 164 11.83 30.37 3.00
CA THR A 164 10.42 29.95 2.92
C THR A 164 9.71 30.29 4.23
N PRO A 165 8.40 30.63 4.20
CA PRO A 165 7.63 30.83 5.42
C PRO A 165 7.66 29.56 6.28
N PHE A 166 7.69 29.76 7.59
CA PHE A 166 7.46 28.67 8.53
C PHE A 166 6.01 28.22 8.39
N ARG A 167 5.80 26.90 8.37
CA ARG A 167 4.47 26.30 8.30
C ARG A 167 4.14 25.51 9.53
N SER A 168 2.88 25.62 9.97
CA SER A 168 2.38 24.80 11.07
C SER A 168 2.25 23.33 10.66
N ALA A 169 2.08 22.43 11.64
CA ALA A 169 1.84 21.01 11.36
C ALA A 169 0.58 20.80 10.51
N PHE A 170 -0.47 21.61 10.75
CA PHE A 170 -1.71 21.54 9.98
C PHE A 170 -1.52 21.98 8.54
N GLU A 171 -0.85 23.11 8.31
CA GLU A 171 -0.52 23.57 6.95
C GLU A 171 0.31 22.54 6.20
N ALA A 172 1.24 21.88 6.89
CA ALA A 172 2.02 20.79 6.32
C ALA A 172 1.13 19.62 5.87
N VAL A 173 0.16 19.19 6.71
CA VAL A 173 -0.81 18.15 6.34
C VAL A 173 -1.61 18.56 5.10
N GLN A 174 -2.16 19.77 5.09
CA GLN A 174 -3.01 20.24 4.00
C GLN A 174 -2.24 20.34 2.68
N LEU A 175 -1.00 20.83 2.73
CA LEU A 175 -0.14 20.90 1.55
C LEU A 175 0.17 19.51 1.00
N LEU A 176 0.47 18.53 1.87
CA LEU A 176 0.71 17.15 1.42
C LEU A 176 -0.54 16.53 0.76
N ILE A 177 -1.74 16.79 1.30
CA ILE A 177 -3.00 16.34 0.69
C ILE A 177 -3.17 17.00 -0.68
N LYS A 178 -2.94 18.32 -0.78
CA LYS A 178 -3.04 19.07 -2.03
C LYS A 178 -2.09 18.54 -3.09
N GLU A 179 -0.85 18.23 -2.72
CA GLU A 179 0.13 17.69 -3.67
C GLU A 179 -0.27 16.31 -4.21
N LEU A 180 -0.84 15.45 -3.36
CA LEU A 180 -1.37 14.16 -3.79
C LEU A 180 -2.57 14.32 -4.72
N GLU A 181 -3.46 15.27 -4.42
CA GLU A 181 -4.62 15.61 -5.26
C GLU A 181 -4.20 16.15 -6.63
N LEU A 182 -3.25 17.10 -6.66
CA LEU A 182 -2.71 17.68 -7.90
C LEU A 182 -2.04 16.64 -8.79
N TYR A 183 -1.53 15.55 -8.20
CA TYR A 183 -1.02 14.42 -8.98
C TYR A 183 -2.14 13.54 -9.52
N LYS A 184 -3.08 13.14 -8.66
CA LYS A 184 -4.21 12.29 -9.01
C LYS A 184 -5.33 12.46 -8.00
N GLU A 185 -6.52 12.76 -8.49
CA GLU A 185 -7.71 13.02 -7.69
C GLU A 185 -8.10 11.83 -6.77
N ASP A 186 -7.76 10.59 -7.17
CA ASP A 186 -8.07 9.37 -6.41
C ASP A 186 -7.09 9.06 -5.25
N LEU A 187 -5.89 9.68 -5.23
CA LEU A 187 -4.89 9.36 -4.20
C LEU A 187 -5.32 9.74 -2.78
N PRO A 188 -5.96 10.90 -2.54
CA PRO A 188 -6.55 11.23 -1.25
C PRO A 188 -7.61 10.23 -0.76
N CYS A 189 -8.18 9.38 -1.62
CA CYS A 189 -9.13 8.34 -1.20
C CYS A 189 -8.43 7.12 -0.57
N LYS A 190 -7.10 7.02 -0.66
CA LYS A 190 -6.37 5.89 -0.08
C LYS A 190 -6.44 5.91 1.45
N PRO A 191 -6.44 4.73 2.10
CA PRO A 191 -6.37 4.67 3.55
C PRO A 191 -5.06 5.30 4.02
N ALA A 192 -5.17 6.22 4.98
CA ALA A 192 -4.04 6.96 5.51
C ALA A 192 -4.04 7.01 7.05
N VAL A 193 -2.84 7.03 7.62
CA VAL A 193 -2.58 7.24 9.05
C VAL A 193 -1.72 8.49 9.18
N LEU A 194 -2.09 9.40 10.07
CA LEU A 194 -1.27 10.56 10.41
C LEU A 194 -0.36 10.19 11.57
N VAL A 195 0.92 10.49 11.41
CA VAL A 195 1.99 10.25 12.36
C VAL A 195 2.59 11.60 12.71
N VAL A 196 2.37 12.04 13.94
CA VAL A 196 2.88 13.31 14.47
C VAL A 196 4.19 13.01 15.18
N ASN A 197 5.31 13.43 14.59
CA ASN A 197 6.65 13.12 15.05
C ASN A 197 7.26 14.28 15.86
N LYS A 198 8.35 13.98 16.56
CA LYS A 198 9.10 14.89 17.45
C LYS A 198 8.37 15.31 18.73
N MET A 199 7.58 14.39 19.29
CA MET A 199 6.92 14.57 20.60
C MET A 199 7.90 14.70 21.78
N ASP A 200 9.20 14.58 21.56
CA ASP A 200 10.26 14.84 22.54
C ASP A 200 10.56 16.33 22.75
N LEU A 201 10.02 17.22 21.91
CA LEU A 201 10.24 18.66 22.01
C LEU A 201 9.34 19.31 23.08
N PRO A 202 9.78 20.43 23.69
CA PRO A 202 8.91 21.22 24.55
C PRO A 202 7.70 21.76 23.76
N ASP A 203 6.58 21.92 24.44
CA ASP A 203 5.28 22.37 23.89
C ASP A 203 4.65 21.43 22.84
N ALA A 204 5.17 20.21 22.69
CA ALA A 204 4.65 19.24 21.71
C ALA A 204 3.22 18.79 22.05
N GLU A 205 2.87 18.66 23.32
CA GLU A 205 1.51 18.25 23.74
C GLU A 205 0.46 19.32 23.41
N ASP A 206 0.77 20.60 23.67
CA ASP A 206 -0.11 21.72 23.36
C ASP A 206 -0.34 21.84 21.86
N LYS A 207 0.74 21.78 21.06
CA LYS A 207 0.67 21.83 19.59
C LYS A 207 -0.05 20.63 18.99
N LEU A 208 0.08 19.46 19.60
CA LEU A 208 -0.67 18.28 19.17
C LEU A 208 -2.17 18.45 19.42
N THR A 209 -2.55 19.04 20.55
CA THR A 209 -3.94 19.35 20.87
C THR A 209 -4.52 20.34 19.87
N GLU A 210 -3.78 21.42 19.58
CA GLU A 210 -4.13 22.39 18.53
C GLU A 210 -4.31 21.72 17.16
N LEU A 211 -3.38 20.85 16.77
CA LEU A 211 -3.46 20.11 15.51
C LEU A 211 -4.69 19.19 15.46
N GLN A 212 -5.02 18.52 16.56
CA GLN A 212 -6.20 17.65 16.63
C GLN A 212 -7.50 18.44 16.46
N GLU A 213 -7.61 19.61 17.10
CA GLU A 213 -8.74 20.52 16.92
C GLU A 213 -8.85 21.00 15.46
N GLN A 214 -7.73 21.39 14.86
CA GLN A 214 -7.66 21.82 13.46
C GLN A 214 -8.05 20.71 12.47
N LEU A 215 -7.70 19.45 12.77
CA LEU A 215 -8.07 18.30 11.93
C LEU A 215 -9.54 17.90 12.07
N LEU A 216 -10.19 18.18 13.21
CA LEU A 216 -11.62 17.94 13.41
C LEU A 216 -12.47 18.97 12.65
N ASN A 217 -12.04 20.23 12.63
CA ASN A 217 -12.76 21.34 11.98
C ASN A 217 -11.94 22.00 10.85
N PRO A 218 -11.52 21.26 9.80
CA PRO A 218 -10.65 21.81 8.76
C PRO A 218 -11.29 22.99 7.99
N HIS A 219 -12.62 23.07 7.94
CA HIS A 219 -13.36 24.15 7.30
C HIS A 219 -13.32 25.48 8.07
N GLU A 220 -13.14 25.45 9.40
CA GLU A 220 -13.01 26.68 10.19
C GLU A 220 -11.62 27.30 10.03
N PHE A 221 -10.61 26.47 9.79
CA PHE A 221 -9.21 26.88 9.65
C PHE A 221 -8.77 27.02 8.18
N SER A 222 -9.65 26.82 7.21
CA SER A 222 -9.30 26.98 5.79
C SER A 222 -8.88 28.40 5.43
N HIS A 223 -9.34 29.40 6.20
CA HIS A 223 -8.94 30.81 6.06
C HIS A 223 -7.48 31.08 6.44
N LEU A 224 -6.83 30.18 7.19
CA LEU A 224 -5.41 30.30 7.53
C LEU A 224 -4.51 29.85 6.38
N LEU A 225 -5.05 29.13 5.40
CA LEU A 225 -4.32 28.64 4.25
C LEU A 225 -4.41 29.65 3.10
N PRO A 226 -3.32 29.88 2.34
CA PRO A 226 -3.40 30.54 1.04
C PRO A 226 -4.38 29.80 0.13
N ASP A 227 -5.14 30.53 -0.71
CA ASP A 227 -6.17 29.96 -1.60
C ASP A 227 -5.63 28.80 -2.48
N ASP A 228 -4.35 28.84 -2.83
CA ASP A 228 -3.68 27.82 -3.64
C ASP A 228 -3.40 26.50 -2.89
N MET A 229 -3.48 26.50 -1.56
CA MET A 229 -3.14 25.36 -0.68
C MET A 229 -4.35 24.58 -0.18
N VAL A 230 -5.57 25.04 -0.42
CA VAL A 230 -6.78 24.34 0.02
C VAL A 230 -7.04 23.13 -0.88
N PRO A 231 -7.01 21.89 -0.37
CA PRO A 231 -7.38 20.72 -1.15
C PRO A 231 -8.88 20.73 -1.46
N LYS A 232 -9.28 20.25 -2.65
CA LYS A 232 -10.70 20.06 -2.98
C LYS A 232 -11.25 18.79 -2.33
N ASN A 233 -10.38 17.79 -2.15
CA ASN A 233 -10.73 16.52 -1.52
C ASN A 233 -10.20 16.48 -0.08
N ASN A 234 -11.09 16.30 0.89
CA ASN A 234 -10.69 16.05 2.27
C ASN A 234 -10.22 14.61 2.40
N MET A 235 -8.97 14.43 2.84
CA MET A 235 -8.48 13.10 3.22
C MET A 235 -8.82 12.83 4.69
N VAL A 236 -9.47 11.69 4.95
CA VAL A 236 -9.78 11.26 6.32
C VAL A 236 -8.69 10.34 6.83
N PHE A 237 -8.03 10.76 7.92
CA PHE A 237 -7.06 9.91 8.61
C PHE A 237 -7.79 8.92 9.52
N ARG A 238 -7.46 7.63 9.40
CA ARG A 238 -8.05 6.60 10.27
C ARG A 238 -7.56 6.69 11.71
N HIS A 239 -6.31 7.08 11.86
CA HIS A 239 -5.64 7.21 13.14
C HIS A 239 -4.69 8.42 13.06
N VAL A 240 -4.63 9.18 14.16
CA VAL A 240 -3.61 10.20 14.41
C VAL A 240 -2.76 9.70 15.57
N VAL A 241 -1.49 9.44 15.32
CA VAL A 241 -0.60 8.77 16.28
C VAL A 241 0.58 9.68 16.63
N PRO A 242 0.69 10.17 17.87
CA PRO A 242 1.89 10.84 18.36
C PRO A 242 3.03 9.86 18.53
N ILE A 243 4.22 10.23 18.03
CA ILE A 243 5.44 9.48 18.20
C ILE A 243 6.64 10.40 18.43
N SER A 244 7.71 9.81 18.95
CA SER A 244 9.05 10.37 18.80
C SER A 244 9.96 9.29 18.26
N ALA A 245 10.36 9.45 16.99
CA ALA A 245 11.28 8.52 16.34
C ALA A 245 12.66 8.48 17.01
N ALA A 246 13.05 9.55 17.72
CA ALA A 246 14.33 9.63 18.42
C ALA A 246 14.32 8.85 19.74
N THR A 247 13.24 8.95 20.51
CA THR A 247 13.11 8.28 21.83
C THR A 247 12.49 6.89 21.75
N GLY A 248 11.76 6.60 20.67
CA GLY A 248 10.97 5.39 20.50
C GLY A 248 9.54 5.50 21.06
N PHE A 249 9.15 6.66 21.60
CA PHE A 249 7.81 6.89 22.13
C PHE A 249 6.74 6.68 21.05
N GLY A 250 5.65 5.99 21.41
CA GLY A 250 4.48 5.78 20.53
C GLY A 250 4.67 4.75 19.40
N ILE A 251 5.88 4.25 19.16
CA ILE A 251 6.16 3.33 18.02
C ILE A 251 5.42 2.00 18.15
N ALA A 252 5.34 1.43 19.35
CA ALA A 252 4.61 0.18 19.59
C ALA A 252 3.11 0.34 19.27
N HIS A 253 2.52 1.45 19.71
CA HIS A 253 1.13 1.78 19.41
C HIS A 253 0.93 2.01 17.90
N LEU A 254 1.85 2.71 17.24
CA LEU A 254 1.84 2.89 15.78
C LEU A 254 1.83 1.55 15.03
N LYS A 255 2.68 0.58 15.43
CA LYS A 255 2.69 -0.77 14.83
C LYS A 255 1.32 -1.44 14.95
N THR A 256 0.68 -1.37 16.12
CA THR A 256 -0.67 -1.92 16.33
C THR A 256 -1.71 -1.24 15.44
N CYS A 257 -1.71 0.09 15.35
CA CYS A 257 -2.64 0.84 14.49
C CYS A 257 -2.47 0.51 13.00
N ILE A 258 -1.22 0.41 12.54
CA ILE A 258 -0.89 -0.03 11.19
C ILE A 258 -1.42 -1.44 10.92
N ARG A 259 -1.18 -2.39 11.82
CA ARG A 259 -1.65 -3.78 11.71
C ARG A 259 -3.16 -3.83 11.57
N GLN A 260 -3.87 -3.13 12.46
CA GLN A 260 -5.34 -3.07 12.47
C GLN A 260 -5.89 -2.46 11.18
N SER A 261 -5.27 -1.38 10.68
CA SER A 261 -5.73 -0.75 9.45
C SER A 261 -5.55 -1.65 8.23
N LEU A 262 -4.39 -2.30 8.09
CA LEU A 262 -4.13 -3.19 6.95
C LEU A 262 -5.01 -4.44 6.97
N ASP A 263 -5.34 -4.97 8.15
CA ASP A 263 -6.24 -6.12 8.25
C ASP A 263 -7.70 -5.74 7.94
N LYS A 264 -8.15 -4.54 8.32
CA LYS A 264 -9.44 -3.98 7.89
C LYS A 264 -9.51 -3.85 6.38
N ASP A 265 -8.45 -3.36 5.75
CA ASP A 265 -8.41 -3.24 4.28
C ASP A 265 -8.43 -4.61 3.58
N ALA A 266 -7.71 -5.59 4.13
CA ALA A 266 -7.67 -6.94 3.59
C ALA A 266 -9.02 -7.67 3.71
N SER A 267 -9.72 -7.50 4.85
CA SER A 267 -11.05 -8.07 5.06
C SER A 267 -12.09 -7.44 4.12
N MET A 268 -12.15 -6.11 4.05
CA MET A 268 -13.05 -5.40 3.12
C MET A 268 -12.84 -5.80 1.66
N ALA A 269 -11.59 -5.93 1.22
CA ALA A 269 -11.27 -6.36 -0.15
C ALA A 269 -11.67 -7.81 -0.43
N THR A 270 -11.62 -8.67 0.58
CA THR A 270 -12.04 -10.08 0.45
C THR A 270 -13.56 -10.19 0.38
N GLU A 271 -14.27 -9.41 1.19
CA GLU A 271 -15.74 -9.35 1.20
C GLU A 271 -16.30 -8.79 -0.11
N SER A 272 -15.72 -7.71 -0.65
CA SER A 272 -16.16 -7.16 -1.95
C SER A 272 -15.99 -8.15 -3.08
N LEU A 273 -14.82 -8.82 -3.16
CA LEU A 273 -14.56 -9.86 -4.14
C LEU A 273 -15.54 -11.04 -4.00
N HIS A 274 -15.88 -11.41 -2.75
CA HIS A 274 -16.84 -12.48 -2.49
C HIS A 274 -18.24 -12.09 -2.96
N CYS A 275 -18.70 -10.86 -2.69
CA CYS A 275 -19.97 -10.32 -3.16
C CYS A 275 -20.04 -10.26 -4.70
N ASP A 276 -19.00 -9.76 -5.37
CA ASP A 276 -18.94 -9.68 -6.83
C ASP A 276 -19.03 -11.08 -7.47
N ARG A 277 -18.32 -12.06 -6.91
CA ARG A 277 -18.40 -13.46 -7.36
C ARG A 277 -19.80 -14.04 -7.17
N LEU A 278 -20.45 -13.78 -6.04
CA LEU A 278 -21.82 -14.22 -5.80
C LEU A 278 -22.81 -13.56 -6.77
N GLN A 279 -22.64 -12.27 -7.08
CA GLN A 279 -23.46 -11.58 -8.08
C GLN A 279 -23.26 -12.14 -9.49
N ALA A 280 -22.01 -12.38 -9.90
CA ALA A 280 -21.71 -13.00 -11.19
C ALA A 280 -22.32 -14.41 -11.31
N LEU A 281 -22.23 -15.22 -10.24
CA LEU A 281 -22.87 -16.54 -10.20
C LEU A 281 -24.39 -16.45 -10.24
N ARG A 282 -25.00 -15.50 -9.52
CA ARG A 282 -26.47 -15.28 -9.55
C ARG A 282 -26.96 -14.83 -10.93
N GLY A 283 -26.19 -14.02 -11.65
CA GLY A 283 -26.51 -13.63 -13.04
C GLY A 283 -26.33 -14.76 -14.06
N ALA A 284 -25.51 -15.77 -13.74
CA ALA A 284 -25.26 -16.94 -14.58
C ALA A 284 -26.23 -18.11 -14.35
N VAL A 285 -27.13 -18.02 -13.35
CA VAL A 285 -28.20 -19.02 -13.19
C VAL A 285 -29.33 -18.68 -14.16
N PRO A 286 -29.60 -19.48 -15.21
CA PRO A 286 -30.74 -19.24 -16.07
C PRO A 286 -32.02 -19.29 -15.24
N ALA A 287 -32.89 -18.28 -15.41
CA ALA A 287 -34.21 -18.26 -14.80
C ALA A 287 -34.91 -19.59 -15.09
N LYS A 288 -35.43 -20.25 -14.05
CA LYS A 288 -36.14 -21.52 -14.14
C LYS A 288 -37.09 -21.49 -15.34
N ASN A 289 -36.79 -22.29 -16.37
CA ASN A 289 -37.79 -22.66 -17.37
C ASN A 289 -38.97 -23.23 -16.60
N THR A 290 -40.08 -22.50 -16.60
CA THR A 290 -41.40 -23.04 -16.27
C THR A 290 -41.62 -24.27 -17.13
N LEU A 291 -41.45 -25.47 -16.55
CA LEU A 291 -41.88 -26.72 -17.16
C LEU A 291 -43.39 -26.65 -17.32
N THR A 292 -43.85 -26.34 -18.53
CA THR A 292 -45.22 -26.55 -18.95
C THR A 292 -45.41 -28.05 -19.16
N TRP A 293 -46.04 -28.71 -18.19
CA TRP A 293 -46.56 -30.06 -18.40
C TRP A 293 -47.66 -29.97 -19.47
N GLY A 294 -47.43 -30.60 -20.63
CA GLY A 294 -48.40 -30.65 -21.73
C GLY A 294 -49.69 -31.37 -21.31
N PRO A 295 -50.82 -31.13 -22.03
CA PRO A 295 -52.12 -31.63 -21.60
C PRO A 295 -52.14 -33.15 -21.65
N THR A 296 -52.67 -33.75 -20.58
CA THR A 296 -52.99 -35.17 -20.48
C THR A 296 -53.98 -35.54 -21.58
N ALA A 297 -53.56 -36.42 -22.50
CA ALA A 297 -54.44 -37.02 -23.48
C ALA A 297 -55.50 -37.89 -22.77
N SER A 298 -56.76 -37.48 -22.85
CA SER A 298 -57.93 -38.28 -22.48
C SER A 298 -58.47 -38.99 -23.72
N VAL A 299 -58.45 -40.33 -23.63
CA VAL A 299 -59.19 -41.40 -24.36
C VAL A 299 -59.67 -41.10 -25.79
#